data_AF-A0A8S3E517-F1
#
_entry.id   AF-A0A8S3E517-F1
#
_cell.length_a   1.000
_cell.length_b   1.000
_cell.length_c   1.000
_cell.angle_alpha   90.00
_cell.angle_beta   90.00
_cell.angle_gamma   90.00
#
_symmetry.space_group_name_H-M   'P 1'
#
loop_
_entity.id
_entity.type
_entity.pdbx_description
1 polymer ?
#
loop_
_entity_poly.entity_id
_entity_poly.type
_entity_poly.pdbx_seq_one_letter_code
_entity_poly.pdbx_strand_id
1 'polypeptide(L)'
;VPLPEQEGPQRGTWQKLEMFGSKELAYAITMHDYELFMAINQHELLYQVFGRYKFGKLTANLDIFMRRFNEIQYWVVTEICLTPSPGKRVQLLRKFIKLASYCKEYRNLNSFFAIVMGLSNIAVSRLSLTWERLPSKIKRMFSEFETLMDPSRNHRVYRSTLTKLTPPTILFMPLLLKDLTFTHEGNKTYSIEALVNFEKMV
;
A
#
# COMPACT_ATOMS: atom_id res chain seq x y z
N VAL A 1 25.95 4.28 -14.87
CA VAL A 1 25.31 2.95 -14.98
C VAL A 1 24.91 2.53 -13.57
N PRO A 2 23.70 1.99 -13.33
CA PRO A 2 23.31 1.49 -12.01
C PRO A 2 24.30 0.42 -11.52
N LEU A 3 24.43 0.26 -10.20
CA LEU A 3 25.21 -0.82 -9.61
C LEU A 3 24.45 -2.15 -9.73
N PRO A 4 25.13 -3.29 -9.93
CA PRO A 4 24.46 -4.60 -10.06
C PRO A 4 23.51 -4.94 -8.91
N GLU A 5 23.81 -4.49 -7.68
CA GLU A 5 22.99 -4.73 -6.50
C GLU A 5 21.64 -3.99 -6.54
N GLN A 6 21.50 -2.98 -7.41
CA GLN A 6 20.27 -2.20 -7.58
C GLN A 6 19.27 -2.86 -8.54
N GLU A 7 19.71 -3.86 -9.32
CA GLU A 7 18.86 -4.56 -10.31
C GLU A 7 17.91 -5.59 -9.67
N GLY A 8 18.11 -5.89 -8.38
CA GLY A 8 17.26 -6.83 -7.64
C GLY A 8 17.49 -8.30 -8.02
N PRO A 9 16.58 -9.20 -7.62
CA PRO A 9 16.77 -10.64 -7.77
C PRO A 9 16.54 -11.11 -9.21
N GLN A 10 17.39 -12.05 -9.65
CA GLN A 10 17.24 -12.73 -10.96
C GLN A 10 16.37 -14.01 -10.87
N ARG A 11 16.05 -14.46 -9.66
CA ARG A 11 15.23 -15.66 -9.41
C ARG A 11 14.18 -15.35 -8.34
N GLY A 12 12.93 -15.72 -8.62
CA GLY A 12 11.84 -15.58 -7.65
C GLY A 12 11.94 -16.58 -6.50
N THR A 13 11.24 -16.29 -5.41
CA THR A 13 11.17 -17.14 -4.21
C THR A 13 9.80 -17.81 -4.03
N TRP A 14 8.99 -17.88 -5.09
CA TRP A 14 7.64 -18.47 -5.12
C TRP A 14 7.52 -19.84 -4.42
N GLN A 15 8.55 -20.69 -4.46
CA GLN A 15 8.58 -21.97 -3.74
C GLN A 15 8.43 -21.80 -2.22
N LYS A 16 9.14 -20.83 -1.65
CA LYS A 16 9.02 -20.51 -0.21
C LYS A 16 7.64 -19.96 0.10
N LEU A 17 7.08 -19.15 -0.79
CA LEU A 17 5.72 -18.62 -0.61
C LEU A 17 4.67 -19.73 -0.62
N GLU A 18 4.83 -20.79 -1.42
CA GLU A 18 3.92 -21.93 -1.41
C GLU A 18 3.90 -22.68 -0.07
N MET A 19 4.99 -22.66 0.69
CA MET A 19 5.12 -23.36 1.98
C MET A 19 4.27 -22.77 3.11
N PHE A 20 3.92 -21.48 3.05
CA PHE A 20 3.19 -20.79 4.12
C PHE A 20 1.71 -20.59 3.80
N GLY A 21 0.82 -20.62 4.79
CA GLY A 21 -0.58 -20.28 4.58
C GLY A 21 -0.76 -18.81 4.17
N SER A 22 -1.72 -18.50 3.28
CA SER A 22 -2.02 -17.09 2.94
C SER A 22 -2.46 -16.27 4.17
N LYS A 23 -3.17 -16.89 5.11
CA LYS A 23 -3.62 -16.24 6.34
C LYS A 23 -2.45 -15.95 7.29
N GLU A 24 -1.57 -16.93 7.48
CA GLU A 24 -0.35 -16.79 8.30
C GLU A 24 0.56 -15.70 7.76
N LEU A 25 0.77 -15.68 6.44
CA LEU A 25 1.58 -14.66 5.80
C LEU A 25 0.96 -13.26 5.94
N ALA A 26 -0.37 -13.13 5.77
CA ALA A 26 -1.06 -11.85 6.00
C ALA A 26 -0.94 -11.38 7.46
N TYR A 27 -1.02 -12.31 8.41
CA TYR A 27 -0.85 -12.00 9.83
C TYR A 27 0.58 -11.51 10.10
N ALA A 28 1.61 -12.21 9.62
CA ALA A 28 3.01 -11.79 9.79
C ALA A 28 3.30 -10.42 9.15
N ILE A 29 2.79 -10.19 7.92
CA ILE A 29 2.86 -8.87 7.27
C ILE A 29 2.20 -7.81 8.14
N THR A 30 0.99 -8.08 8.64
CA THR A 30 0.24 -7.11 9.45
C THR A 30 0.90 -6.80 10.78
N MET A 31 1.47 -7.79 11.46
CA MET A 31 2.21 -7.56 12.71
C MET A 31 3.43 -6.66 12.46
N HIS A 32 4.20 -6.95 11.42
CA HIS A 32 5.36 -6.12 11.09
C HIS A 32 4.97 -4.70 10.66
N ASP A 33 3.94 -4.57 9.82
CA ASP A 33 3.45 -3.26 9.40
C ASP A 33 2.89 -2.47 10.59
N TYR A 34 2.30 -3.14 11.58
CA TYR A 34 1.83 -2.50 12.80
C TYR A 34 2.98 -1.96 13.66
N GLU A 35 4.08 -2.71 13.80
CA GLU A 35 5.29 -2.24 14.48
C GLU A 35 5.86 -0.98 13.81
N LEU A 36 5.98 -1.01 12.48
CA LEU A 36 6.45 0.15 11.70
C LEU A 36 5.50 1.34 11.83
N PHE A 37 4.19 1.11 11.77
CA PHE A 37 3.18 2.15 11.89
C PHE A 37 3.21 2.80 13.29
N MET A 38 3.31 1.99 14.35
CA MET A 38 3.37 2.47 15.74
C MET A 38 4.68 3.21 16.06
N ALA A 39 5.75 2.99 15.30
CA ALA A 39 6.99 3.74 15.43
C ALA A 39 6.89 5.17 14.87
N ILE A 40 5.89 5.48 14.04
CA ILE A 40 5.72 6.81 13.45
C ILE A 40 5.25 7.79 14.53
N ASN A 41 6.06 8.80 14.80
CA ASN A 41 5.61 9.91 15.61
C ASN A 41 4.70 10.82 14.78
N GLN A 42 3.57 11.26 15.34
CA GLN A 42 2.62 12.17 14.66
C GLN A 42 3.29 13.44 14.10
N HIS A 43 4.36 13.94 14.73
CA HIS A 43 5.10 15.10 14.24
C HIS A 43 5.84 14.81 12.93
N GLU A 44 6.20 13.55 12.64
CA GLU A 44 6.83 13.19 11.37
C GLU A 44 5.91 13.49 10.18
N LEU A 45 4.59 13.33 10.35
CA LEU A 45 3.60 13.72 9.34
C LEU A 45 3.63 15.24 9.11
N LEU A 46 3.72 16.03 10.18
CA LEU A 46 3.83 17.49 10.09
C LEU A 46 5.13 17.92 9.40
N TYR A 47 6.26 17.34 9.80
CA TYR A 47 7.56 17.65 9.20
C TYR A 47 7.59 17.26 7.72
N GLN A 48 6.96 16.15 7.36
CA GLN A 48 6.85 15.70 5.98
C GLN A 48 6.06 16.70 5.12
N VAL A 49 4.94 17.21 5.64
CA VAL A 49 4.01 18.07 4.90
C VAL A 49 4.50 19.52 4.83
N PHE A 50 4.99 20.06 5.95
CA PHE A 50 5.43 21.46 6.02
C PHE A 50 6.87 21.67 5.50
N GLY A 51 7.63 20.57 5.38
CA GLY A 51 8.99 20.54 4.85
C GLY A 51 10.04 20.29 5.93
N ARG A 52 10.72 19.13 5.85
CA ARG A 52 11.70 18.65 6.84
C ARG A 52 12.81 19.65 7.16
N TYR A 53 13.31 20.34 6.13
CA TYR A 53 14.39 21.32 6.24
C TYR A 53 14.02 22.51 7.14
N LYS A 54 12.74 22.90 7.21
CA LYS A 54 12.29 24.02 8.05
C LYS A 54 12.40 23.72 9.54
N PHE A 55 12.38 22.44 9.91
CA PHE A 55 12.43 21.99 11.30
C PHE A 55 13.80 21.41 11.69
N GLY A 56 14.67 21.13 10.72
CA GLY A 56 15.91 20.38 10.98
C GLY A 56 15.65 18.99 11.57
N LYS A 57 14.51 18.38 11.25
CA LYS A 57 14.07 17.08 11.79
C LYS A 57 14.00 16.02 10.70
N LEU A 58 14.26 14.78 11.09
CA LEU A 58 14.10 13.59 10.26
C LEU A 58 12.68 13.03 10.40
N THR A 59 12.24 12.27 9.39
CA THR A 59 10.95 11.56 9.34
C THR A 59 11.18 10.08 9.02
N ALA A 60 12.23 9.51 9.61
CA ALA A 60 12.75 8.21 9.21
C ALA A 60 11.73 7.08 9.36
N ASN A 61 10.91 7.08 10.41
CA ASN A 61 9.92 6.02 10.62
C ASN A 61 8.81 6.13 9.58
N LEU A 62 8.35 7.34 9.29
CA LEU A 62 7.38 7.58 8.21
C LEU A 62 7.96 7.16 6.85
N ASP A 63 9.22 7.47 6.57
CA ASP A 63 9.89 7.10 5.31
C ASP A 63 9.99 5.59 5.14
N ILE A 64 10.39 4.89 6.19
CA ILE A 64 10.46 3.43 6.20
C ILE A 64 9.07 2.84 5.94
N PHE A 65 8.04 3.35 6.60
CA PHE A 65 6.67 2.87 6.42
C PHE A 65 6.11 3.16 5.02
N MET A 66 6.43 4.33 4.45
CA MET A 66 6.05 4.65 3.07
C MET A 66 6.81 3.79 2.07
N ARG A 67 8.09 3.49 2.32
CA ARG A 67 8.88 2.56 1.51
C ARG A 67 8.33 1.14 1.58
N ARG A 68 7.83 0.70 2.74
CA ARG A 68 7.20 -0.61 2.95
C ARG A 68 6.02 -0.85 2.01
N PHE A 69 5.20 0.18 1.75
CA PHE A 69 4.12 0.10 0.76
C PHE A 69 4.65 -0.29 -0.62
N ASN A 70 5.66 0.42 -1.10
CA ASN A 70 6.29 0.16 -2.40
C ASN A 70 7.00 -1.20 -2.42
N GLU A 71 7.65 -1.59 -1.32
CA GLU A 71 8.30 -2.89 -1.18
C GLU A 71 7.30 -4.04 -1.38
N ILE A 72 6.14 -4.00 -0.70
CA ILE A 72 5.10 -5.01 -0.86
C ILE A 72 4.53 -4.99 -2.29
N GLN A 73 4.26 -3.80 -2.83
CA GLN A 73 3.75 -3.66 -4.19
C GLN A 73 4.68 -4.29 -5.23
N TYR A 74 5.97 -3.95 -5.18
CA TYR A 74 6.96 -4.48 -6.13
C TYR A 74 7.33 -5.92 -5.83
N TRP A 75 7.26 -6.39 -4.58
CA TRP A 75 7.43 -7.81 -4.26
C TRP A 75 6.40 -8.68 -4.99
N VAL A 76 5.13 -8.27 -5.02
CA VAL A 76 4.08 -8.97 -5.79
C VAL A 76 4.44 -9.05 -7.27
N VAL A 77 4.85 -7.91 -7.86
CA VAL A 77 5.23 -7.84 -9.28
C VAL A 77 6.43 -8.75 -9.56
N THR A 78 7.49 -8.64 -8.77
CA THR A 78 8.73 -9.41 -8.90
C THR A 78 8.46 -10.91 -8.85
N GLU A 79 7.73 -11.39 -7.84
CA GLU A 79 7.47 -12.82 -7.69
C GLU A 79 6.62 -13.38 -8.85
N ILE A 80 5.63 -12.62 -9.33
CA ILE A 80 4.82 -13.03 -10.48
C ILE A 80 5.65 -13.05 -11.76
N CYS A 81 6.42 -11.99 -12.03
CA CYS A 81 7.23 -11.87 -13.24
C CYS A 81 8.39 -12.87 -13.30
N LEU A 82 8.99 -13.22 -12.16
CA LEU A 82 10.05 -14.21 -12.07
C LEU A 82 9.54 -15.65 -11.96
N THR A 83 8.22 -15.89 -11.98
CA THR A 83 7.66 -17.25 -12.00
C THR A 83 7.54 -17.76 -13.44
N PRO A 84 8.40 -18.73 -13.86
CA PRO A 84 8.47 -19.14 -15.26
C PRO A 84 7.25 -19.97 -15.70
N SER A 85 6.79 -20.88 -14.85
CA SER A 85 5.69 -21.80 -15.18
C SER A 85 4.33 -21.09 -15.15
N PRO A 86 3.55 -21.11 -16.24
CA PRO A 86 2.21 -20.53 -16.25
C PRO A 86 1.28 -21.11 -15.18
N GLY A 87 1.34 -22.42 -14.93
CA GLY A 87 0.52 -23.08 -13.91
C GLY A 87 0.83 -22.58 -12.50
N LYS A 88 2.12 -22.45 -12.16
CA LYS A 88 2.56 -21.91 -10.86
C LYS A 88 2.22 -20.43 -10.73
N ARG A 89 2.35 -19.66 -11.82
CA ARG A 89 1.98 -18.24 -11.82
C ARG A 89 0.50 -18.02 -11.54
N VAL A 90 -0.40 -18.86 -12.06
CA VAL A 90 -1.84 -18.83 -11.70
C VAL A 90 -2.04 -19.10 -10.21
N GLN A 91 -1.32 -20.07 -9.65
CA GLN A 91 -1.42 -20.39 -8.22
C GLN A 91 -0.94 -19.23 -7.34
N LEU A 92 0.18 -18.61 -7.71
CA LEU A 92 0.75 -17.46 -7.04
C LEU A 92 -0.15 -16.22 -7.12
N LEU A 93 -0.72 -15.95 -8.30
CA LEU A 93 -1.68 -14.87 -8.52
C LEU A 93 -2.93 -15.05 -7.62
N ARG A 94 -3.47 -16.27 -7.56
CA ARG A 94 -4.55 -16.64 -6.63
C ARG A 94 -4.13 -16.46 -5.16
N LYS A 95 -2.87 -16.79 -4.82
CA LYS A 95 -2.34 -16.66 -3.45
C LYS A 95 -2.28 -15.21 -3.02
N PHE A 96 -1.81 -14.30 -3.87
CA PHE A 96 -1.76 -12.85 -3.58
C PHE A 96 -3.14 -12.23 -3.43
N ILE A 97 -4.13 -12.64 -4.25
CA ILE A 97 -5.51 -12.17 -4.08
C ILE A 97 -6.07 -12.61 -2.72
N LYS A 98 -5.84 -13.87 -2.32
CA LYS A 98 -6.21 -14.34 -0.97
C LYS A 98 -5.45 -13.60 0.14
N LEU A 99 -4.16 -13.34 -0.05
CA LEU A 99 -3.34 -12.60 0.89
C LEU A 99 -3.90 -11.19 1.12
N ALA A 100 -4.24 -10.46 0.05
CA ALA A 100 -4.89 -9.16 0.13
C ALA A 100 -6.21 -9.24 0.91
N SER A 101 -7.05 -10.25 0.64
CA SER A 101 -8.29 -10.48 1.37
C SER A 101 -8.07 -10.59 2.88
N TYR A 102 -7.05 -11.32 3.32
CA TYR A 102 -6.72 -11.45 4.74
C TYR A 102 -6.11 -10.18 5.33
N CYS A 103 -5.27 -9.45 4.60
CA CYS A 103 -4.80 -8.12 5.05
C CYS A 103 -5.98 -7.18 5.31
N LYS A 104 -6.99 -7.19 4.43
CA LYS A 104 -8.24 -6.43 4.61
C LYS A 104 -9.05 -6.91 5.83
N GLU A 105 -9.15 -8.22 6.05
CA GLU A 105 -9.80 -8.81 7.23
C GLU A 105 -9.13 -8.35 8.54
N TYR A 106 -7.79 -8.28 8.54
CA TYR A 106 -7.00 -7.74 9.65
C TYR A 106 -6.99 -6.21 9.74
N ARG A 107 -7.79 -5.51 8.94
CA ARG A 107 -7.86 -4.04 8.87
C ARG A 107 -6.50 -3.39 8.56
N ASN A 108 -5.61 -4.12 7.89
CA ASN A 108 -4.40 -3.60 7.29
C ASN A 108 -4.70 -3.15 5.86
N LEU A 109 -5.29 -1.96 5.73
CA LEU A 109 -5.67 -1.43 4.43
C LEU A 109 -4.44 -1.00 3.61
N ASN A 110 -3.35 -0.58 4.26
CA ASN A 110 -2.13 -0.19 3.58
C ASN A 110 -1.56 -1.33 2.72
N SER A 111 -1.35 -2.50 3.33
CA SER A 111 -0.78 -3.65 2.63
C SER A 111 -1.79 -4.36 1.74
N PHE A 112 -3.08 -4.30 2.06
CA PHE A 112 -4.14 -4.67 1.12
C PHE A 112 -3.98 -3.89 -0.19
N PHE A 113 -3.92 -2.54 -0.14
CA PHE A 113 -3.79 -1.72 -1.35
C PHE A 113 -2.44 -1.94 -2.05
N ALA A 114 -1.35 -2.09 -1.30
CA ALA A 114 -0.04 -2.39 -1.90
C ALA A 114 -0.09 -3.67 -2.76
N ILE A 115 -0.71 -4.74 -2.23
CA ILE A 115 -0.84 -6.00 -2.97
C ILE A 115 -1.74 -5.81 -4.19
N VAL A 116 -2.91 -5.17 -4.04
CA VAL A 116 -3.84 -4.97 -5.16
C VAL A 116 -3.21 -4.11 -6.25
N MET A 117 -2.50 -3.03 -5.90
CA MET A 117 -1.76 -2.21 -6.86
C MET A 117 -0.61 -2.96 -7.52
N GLY A 118 0.04 -3.90 -6.82
CA GLY A 118 1.03 -4.80 -7.40
C GLY A 118 0.40 -5.74 -8.45
N LEU A 119 -0.81 -6.22 -8.19
CA LEU A 119 -1.57 -7.06 -9.12
C LEU A 119 -2.09 -6.28 -10.34
N SER A 120 -2.51 -5.03 -10.15
CA SER A 120 -2.95 -4.13 -11.24
C SER A 120 -1.78 -3.50 -12.01
N ASN A 121 -0.53 -3.69 -11.58
CA ASN A 121 0.65 -3.22 -12.31
C ASN A 121 0.64 -3.75 -13.75
N ILE A 122 1.01 -2.90 -14.72
CA ILE A 122 1.03 -3.22 -16.15
C ILE A 122 1.77 -4.53 -16.44
N ALA A 123 2.84 -4.83 -15.69
CA ALA A 123 3.61 -6.04 -15.89
C ALA A 123 2.89 -7.34 -15.50
N VAL A 124 1.93 -7.24 -14.58
CA VAL A 124 1.11 -8.35 -14.11
C VAL A 124 -0.22 -8.39 -14.86
N SER A 125 -0.88 -7.24 -15.03
CA SER A 125 -2.20 -7.15 -15.69
C SER A 125 -2.17 -7.56 -17.16
N ARG A 126 -1.04 -7.35 -17.86
CA ARG A 126 -0.87 -7.79 -19.27
C ARG A 126 -0.87 -9.32 -19.46
N LEU A 127 -0.74 -10.11 -18.39
CA LEU A 127 -0.57 -11.57 -18.47
C LEU A 127 -1.90 -12.29 -18.69
N SER A 128 -2.60 -12.00 -19.80
CA SER A 128 -3.96 -12.47 -20.10
C SER A 128 -4.14 -13.98 -19.90
N LEU A 129 -3.23 -14.80 -20.43
CA LEU A 129 -3.27 -16.28 -20.29
C LEU A 129 -3.21 -16.76 -18.82
N THR A 130 -2.64 -15.95 -17.93
CA THR A 130 -2.59 -16.25 -16.49
C THR A 130 -3.91 -15.84 -15.83
N TRP A 131 -4.41 -14.65 -16.13
CA TRP A 131 -5.68 -14.15 -15.62
C TRP A 131 -6.87 -15.00 -16.09
N GLU A 132 -6.91 -15.41 -17.35
CA GLU A 132 -7.98 -16.24 -17.91
C GLU A 132 -8.15 -17.56 -17.17
N ARG A 133 -7.05 -18.18 -16.75
CA ARG A 133 -7.03 -19.46 -16.02
C ARG A 133 -7.41 -19.35 -14.55
N LEU A 134 -7.61 -18.15 -14.01
CA LEU A 134 -8.07 -18.00 -12.63
C LEU A 134 -9.53 -18.44 -12.47
N PRO A 135 -9.87 -19.12 -11.35
CA PRO A 135 -11.27 -19.40 -11.02
C PRO A 135 -12.10 -18.13 -10.96
N SER A 136 -13.32 -18.18 -11.48
CA SER A 136 -14.27 -17.04 -11.55
C SER A 136 -14.50 -16.39 -10.18
N LYS A 137 -14.61 -17.17 -9.11
CA LYS A 137 -14.74 -16.69 -7.73
C LYS A 137 -13.60 -15.75 -7.31
N ILE A 138 -12.37 -16.08 -7.71
CA ILE A 138 -11.18 -15.29 -7.36
C ILE A 138 -11.07 -14.06 -8.25
N LYS A 139 -11.44 -14.16 -9.54
CA LYS A 139 -11.55 -12.98 -10.42
C LYS A 139 -12.54 -11.95 -9.85
N ARG A 140 -13.73 -12.40 -9.44
CA ARG A 140 -14.75 -11.54 -8.85
C ARG A 140 -14.24 -10.85 -7.57
N MET A 141 -13.58 -11.60 -6.69
CA MET A 141 -12.95 -11.05 -5.49
C MET A 141 -11.92 -9.96 -5.83
N PHE A 142 -11.09 -10.17 -6.85
CA PHE A 142 -10.14 -9.14 -7.27
C PHE A 142 -10.83 -7.91 -7.86
N SER A 143 -11.87 -8.08 -8.69
CA SER A 143 -12.66 -6.95 -9.21
C SER A 143 -13.30 -6.14 -8.08
N GLU A 144 -13.83 -6.79 -7.03
CA GLU A 144 -14.32 -6.10 -5.83
C GLU A 144 -13.22 -5.30 -5.13
N PHE A 145 -11.98 -5.79 -5.12
CA PHE A 145 -10.84 -5.03 -4.56
C PHE A 145 -10.50 -3.81 -5.40
N GLU A 146 -10.54 -3.91 -6.73
CA GLU A 146 -10.32 -2.78 -7.62
C GLU A 146 -11.38 -1.68 -7.44
N THR A 147 -12.65 -2.03 -7.17
CA THR A 147 -13.67 -1.01 -6.85
C THR A 147 -13.35 -0.19 -5.60
N LEU A 148 -12.60 -0.76 -4.65
CA LEU A 148 -12.19 -0.04 -3.45
C LEU A 148 -11.07 0.98 -3.71
N MET A 149 -10.34 0.83 -4.83
CA MET A 149 -9.31 1.76 -5.30
C MET A 149 -9.86 2.92 -6.13
N ASP A 150 -11.15 2.91 -6.47
CA ASP A 150 -11.75 3.91 -7.35
C ASP A 150 -11.49 5.35 -6.83
N PRO A 151 -10.77 6.20 -7.59
CA PRO A 151 -10.49 7.58 -7.18
C PRO A 151 -11.71 8.50 -7.27
N SER A 152 -12.80 8.05 -7.89
CA SER A 152 -14.01 8.85 -8.12
C SER A 152 -14.55 9.47 -6.84
N ARG A 153 -14.97 10.74 -6.96
CA ARG A 153 -15.53 11.54 -5.85
C ARG A 153 -14.61 11.53 -4.61
N ASN A 154 -13.31 11.71 -4.82
CA ASN A 154 -12.26 11.72 -3.80
C ASN A 154 -12.20 10.39 -3.00
N HIS A 155 -12.04 9.27 -3.71
CA HIS A 155 -11.94 7.94 -3.12
C HIS A 155 -13.14 7.58 -2.22
N ARG A 156 -14.37 7.91 -2.67
CA ARG A 156 -15.60 7.79 -1.86
C ARG A 156 -15.81 6.38 -1.29
N VAL A 157 -15.54 5.34 -2.08
CA VAL A 157 -15.75 3.94 -1.67
C VAL A 157 -14.82 3.56 -0.52
N TYR A 158 -13.53 3.90 -0.64
CA TYR A 158 -12.56 3.73 0.44
C TYR A 158 -12.96 4.51 1.69
N ARG A 159 -13.27 5.81 1.56
CA ARG A 159 -13.63 6.66 2.71
C ARG A 159 -14.89 6.15 3.43
N SER A 160 -15.90 5.73 2.68
CA SER A 160 -17.14 5.16 3.25
C SER A 160 -16.93 3.79 3.90
N THR A 161 -15.89 3.07 3.51
CA THR A 161 -15.48 1.82 4.17
C THR A 161 -14.76 2.14 5.48
N LEU A 162 -13.88 3.14 5.47
CA LEU A 162 -13.09 3.54 6.63
C LEU A 162 -13.96 3.99 7.81
N THR A 163 -15.07 4.71 7.55
CA THR A 163 -16.00 5.14 8.61
C THR A 163 -16.68 3.99 9.36
N LYS A 164 -16.66 2.78 8.81
CA LYS A 164 -17.24 1.57 9.42
C LYS A 164 -16.22 0.73 10.18
N LEU A 165 -14.93 1.05 10.05
CA LEU A 165 -13.87 0.31 10.72
C LEU A 165 -13.65 0.86 12.13
N THR A 166 -13.40 -0.05 13.07
CA THR A 166 -12.98 0.30 14.42
C THR A 166 -11.46 0.15 14.57
N PRO A 167 -10.81 0.90 15.46
CA PRO A 167 -9.43 0.64 15.84
C PRO A 167 -9.24 -0.80 16.38
N PRO A 168 -8.02 -1.37 16.25
CA PRO A 168 -6.88 -0.87 15.49
C PRO A 168 -7.07 -1.05 13.98
N THR A 169 -6.59 -0.10 13.17
CA THR A 169 -6.64 -0.13 11.69
C THR A 169 -5.40 0.57 11.14
N ILE A 170 -4.75 -0.03 10.15
CA ILE A 170 -3.65 0.61 9.41
C ILE A 170 -4.26 1.22 8.13
N LEU A 171 -4.23 2.55 8.04
CA LEU A 171 -4.85 3.33 6.96
C LEU A 171 -4.06 3.23 5.66
N PHE A 172 -4.70 3.54 4.54
CA PHE A 172 -4.01 3.77 3.28
C PHE A 172 -3.21 5.08 3.35
N MET A 173 -1.94 4.99 3.75
CA MET A 173 -1.09 6.14 4.05
C MET A 173 -0.86 7.09 2.87
N PRO A 174 -0.69 6.63 1.62
CA PRO A 174 -0.59 7.54 0.48
C PRO A 174 -1.76 8.53 0.37
N LEU A 175 -2.99 8.10 0.66
CA LEU A 175 -4.14 9.01 0.64
C LEU A 175 -4.18 9.94 1.84
N LEU A 176 -3.76 9.49 3.03
CA LEU A 176 -3.63 10.37 4.20
C LEU A 176 -2.61 11.49 3.94
N LEU A 177 -1.43 11.16 3.41
CA LEU A 177 -0.42 12.15 3.09
C LEU A 177 -0.86 13.08 1.97
N LYS A 178 -1.59 12.57 0.97
CA LYS A 178 -2.22 13.40 -0.05
C LYS A 178 -3.16 14.42 0.61
N ASP A 179 -4.05 13.98 1.49
CA ASP A 179 -4.99 14.87 2.18
C ASP A 179 -4.25 15.97 2.97
N LEU A 180 -3.24 15.61 3.76
CA LEU A 180 -2.45 16.58 4.52
C LEU A 180 -1.69 17.57 3.62
N THR A 181 -1.16 17.09 2.49
CA THR A 181 -0.46 17.92 1.50
C THR A 181 -1.41 18.94 0.89
N PHE A 182 -2.60 18.52 0.45
CA PHE A 182 -3.60 19.43 -0.11
C PHE A 182 -4.13 20.42 0.92
N THR A 183 -4.28 20.02 2.19
CA THR A 183 -4.61 20.97 3.28
C THR A 183 -3.50 22.01 3.46
N HIS A 184 -2.24 21.61 3.37
CA HIS A 184 -1.12 22.55 3.50
C HIS A 184 -0.98 23.51 2.33
N GLU A 185 -1.08 23.02 1.10
CA GLU A 185 -0.92 23.80 -0.13
C GLU A 185 -2.16 24.66 -0.44
N GLY A 186 -3.35 24.16 -0.13
CA GLY A 186 -4.62 24.87 -0.38
C GLY A 186 -4.90 26.01 0.60
N ASN A 187 -4.24 26.04 1.77
CA ASN A 187 -4.50 27.02 2.81
C ASN A 187 -3.23 27.78 3.21
N LYS A 188 -3.29 29.11 3.25
CA LYS A 188 -2.15 29.93 3.70
C LYS A 188 -1.91 29.75 5.20
N THR A 189 -0.64 29.62 5.59
CA THR A 189 -0.23 29.52 7.01
C THR A 189 -0.41 30.84 7.76
N TYR A 190 -0.26 31.96 7.07
CA TYR A 190 -0.45 33.30 7.62
C TYR A 190 -1.58 34.01 6.86
N SER A 191 -2.36 34.81 7.58
CA SER A 191 -3.37 35.69 7.01
C SER A 191 -2.72 36.87 6.27
N ILE A 192 -3.55 37.71 5.63
CA ILE A 192 -3.10 38.93 4.97
C ILE A 192 -2.46 39.91 5.97
N GLU A 193 -2.89 39.85 7.23
CA GLU A 193 -2.39 40.68 8.34
C GLU A 193 -1.15 40.06 9.02
N ALA A 194 -0.52 39.06 8.41
CA ALA A 194 0.63 38.32 8.96
C ALA A 194 0.36 37.59 10.29
N LEU A 195 -0.91 37.36 10.64
CA LEU A 195 -1.31 36.56 11.79
C LEU A 195 -1.36 35.07 11.44
N VAL A 196 -1.13 34.19 12.41
CA VAL A 196 -1.25 32.73 12.19
C VAL A 196 -2.69 32.37 11.86
N ASN A 197 -2.89 31.65 10.75
CA ASN A 197 -4.20 31.16 10.36
C ASN A 197 -4.54 29.87 11.12
N PHE A 198 -5.26 30.01 12.24
CA PHE A 198 -5.69 28.86 13.04
C PHE A 198 -6.76 27.99 12.36
N GLU A 199 -7.51 28.51 11.38
CA GLU A 199 -8.48 27.71 10.61
C GLU A 199 -7.78 26.57 9.84
N LYS A 200 -6.53 26.79 9.40
CA LYS A 200 -5.70 25.76 8.77
C LYS A 200 -5.19 24.70 9.77
N MET A 201 -5.08 25.04 11.06
CA MET A 201 -4.40 24.22 12.07
C MET A 201 -5.35 23.26 12.79
N VAL A 202 -6.66 23.39 12.56
CA VAL A 202 -7.74 22.58 13.11
C VAL A 202 -8.30 21.70 12.01
#